data_AF-A0A1U9VL41-F1
#
_entry.id   AF-A0A1U9VL41-F1
#
_cell.length_a   1.000
_cell.length_b   1.000
_cell.length_c   1.000
_cell.angle_alpha   90.00
_cell.angle_beta   90.00
_cell.angle_gamma   90.00
#
_symmetry.space_group_name_H-M   'P 1'
#
loop_
_entity.id
_entity.type
_entity.pdbx_description
1 polymer ?
#
loop_
_entity_poly.entity_id
_entity_poly.type
_entity_poly.pdbx_seq_one_letter_code
_entity_poly.pdbx_strand_id
1 'polypeptide(L)'
;MQKLFARASESPTGAGLALVALSILMAALLMLFGSKVHAATLDPATFIPAKAQTYAPVLRAEQRQFWPDHPAPSALAGLVEQESCVALGSPSCWSPTSRLKTSREEGAGMGQITRAFRPDGSVRFDSLADMRSRYSELQGWSWANVYERPDLQLRAIVLMSRGNYQDIHRLVKDPQAALAFADAAYNGGMGGVQADRRACGLKHGCDPQRWFGNVEATCTKSRAALYGKRSACDINREHVHNVMLVRSAKYRPLMEAT
;
A
#
# COMPACT_ATOMS: atom_id res chain seq x y z
N MET A 1 -2.28 22.45 -48.86
CA MET A 1 -3.56 22.63 -48.12
C MET A 1 -4.27 23.91 -48.55
N GLN A 2 -3.78 25.11 -48.25
CA GLN A 2 -4.51 26.37 -48.54
C GLN A 2 -5.02 26.53 -49.98
N LYS A 3 -4.18 26.26 -51.01
CA LYS A 3 -4.60 26.36 -52.42
C LYS A 3 -5.66 25.32 -52.82
N LEU A 4 -5.66 24.15 -52.18
CA LEU A 4 -6.61 23.06 -52.44
C LEU A 4 -7.98 23.37 -51.82
N PHE A 5 -7.99 23.87 -50.58
CA PHE A 5 -9.22 24.27 -49.88
C PHE A 5 -9.85 25.51 -50.52
N ALA A 6 -9.05 26.47 -50.99
CA ALA A 6 -9.53 27.64 -51.72
C ALA A 6 -10.23 27.26 -53.04
N ARG A 7 -9.70 26.26 -53.77
CA ARG A 7 -10.38 25.71 -54.96
C ARG A 7 -11.61 24.89 -54.61
N ALA A 8 -11.56 24.10 -53.55
CA ALA A 8 -12.69 23.29 -53.10
C ALA A 8 -13.90 24.16 -52.70
N SER A 9 -13.67 25.34 -52.13
CA SER A 9 -14.74 26.28 -51.73
C SER A 9 -15.49 26.96 -52.89
N GLU A 10 -15.03 26.81 -54.13
CA GLU A 10 -15.68 27.43 -55.31
C GLU A 10 -16.99 26.71 -55.72
N SER A 11 -17.29 25.54 -55.14
CA SER A 11 -18.56 24.84 -55.36
C SER A 11 -19.11 24.23 -54.07
N PRO A 12 -20.45 24.10 -53.93
CA PRO A 12 -21.07 23.45 -52.77
C PRO A 12 -20.57 22.02 -52.54
N THR A 13 -20.43 21.25 -53.63
CA THR A 13 -19.93 19.86 -53.58
C THR A 13 -18.47 19.81 -53.13
N GLY A 14 -17.62 20.69 -53.66
CA GLY A 14 -16.21 20.77 -53.26
C GLY A 14 -16.05 21.19 -51.80
N ALA A 15 -16.84 22.15 -51.32
CA ALA A 15 -16.84 22.59 -49.93
C ALA A 15 -17.28 21.46 -48.99
N GLY A 16 -18.31 20.70 -49.37
CA GLY A 16 -18.78 19.53 -48.63
C GLY A 16 -17.72 18.44 -48.52
N LEU A 17 -17.05 18.09 -49.62
CA LEU A 17 -15.97 17.09 -49.62
C LEU A 17 -14.77 17.52 -48.78
N ALA A 18 -14.41 18.81 -48.80
CA ALA A 18 -13.33 19.36 -47.99
C ALA A 18 -13.64 19.28 -46.49
N LEU A 19 -14.88 19.54 -46.08
CA LEU A 19 -15.33 19.42 -44.70
C LEU A 19 -15.31 17.96 -44.21
N VAL A 20 -15.77 17.02 -45.05
CA VAL A 20 -15.73 15.58 -44.73
C VAL A 20 -14.29 15.11 -44.55
N ALA A 21 -13.38 15.50 -45.46
CA ALA A 21 -11.96 15.15 -45.36
C ALA A 21 -11.32 15.70 -44.07
N LEU A 22 -11.64 16.95 -43.70
CA LEU A 22 -11.16 17.55 -42.45
C LEU A 22 -11.73 16.82 -41.22
N SER A 23 -13.01 16.45 -41.26
CA SER A 23 -13.68 15.73 -40.18
C SER A 23 -13.10 14.34 -39.96
N ILE A 24 -12.78 13.62 -41.04
CA ILE A 24 -12.11 12.30 -40.99
C ILE A 24 -10.70 12.45 -40.41
N LEU A 25 -9.93 13.45 -40.85
CA LEU A 25 -8.59 13.71 -40.31
C LEU A 25 -8.65 14.06 -38.82
N MET A 26 -9.59 14.91 -38.40
CA MET A 26 -9.80 15.23 -36.99
C MET A 26 -10.19 14.00 -36.17
N ALA A 27 -11.14 13.19 -36.65
CA ALA A 27 -11.55 11.96 -35.98
C ALA A 27 -10.38 10.97 -35.86
N ALA A 28 -9.59 10.80 -36.92
CA ALA A 28 -8.40 9.96 -36.92
C ALA A 28 -7.35 10.46 -35.92
N LEU A 29 -7.09 11.78 -35.87
CA LEU A 29 -6.20 12.38 -34.88
C LEU A 29 -6.73 12.19 -33.45
N LEU A 30 -8.03 12.40 -33.22
CA LEU A 30 -8.66 12.18 -31.91
C LEU A 30 -8.61 10.71 -31.48
N MET A 31 -8.74 9.76 -32.40
CA MET A 31 -8.60 8.32 -32.09
C MET A 31 -7.14 7.92 -31.83
N LEU A 32 -6.19 8.46 -32.62
CA LEU A 32 -4.75 8.18 -32.50
C LEU A 32 -4.14 8.80 -31.23
N PHE A 33 -4.62 9.97 -30.80
CA PHE A 33 -4.08 10.69 -29.64
C PHE A 33 -4.98 10.63 -28.40
N GLY A 34 -6.28 10.36 -28.53
CA GLY A 34 -7.21 10.23 -27.39
C GLY A 34 -6.87 9.04 -26.48
N SER A 35 -6.33 7.97 -27.05
CA SER A 35 -5.85 6.80 -26.30
C SER A 35 -4.55 7.07 -25.50
N LYS A 36 -3.85 8.17 -25.77
CA LYS A 36 -2.61 8.55 -25.04
C LYS A 36 -2.85 9.52 -23.88
N VAL A 37 -4.08 9.99 -23.67
CA VAL A 37 -4.44 10.89 -22.55
C VAL A 37 -4.55 10.14 -21.21
N HIS A 38 -4.55 8.80 -21.20
CA HIS A 38 -4.73 7.99 -19.97
C HIS A 38 -3.44 7.46 -19.31
N ALA A 39 -2.26 7.90 -19.75
CA ALA A 39 -1.01 7.53 -19.09
C ALA A 39 -0.48 8.65 -18.17
N ALA A 40 -1.35 9.37 -17.47
CA ALA A 40 -0.91 10.11 -16.29
C ALA A 40 -0.39 9.08 -15.29
N THR A 41 0.91 9.10 -15.00
CA THR A 41 1.48 8.30 -13.92
C THR A 41 0.75 8.68 -12.65
N LEU A 42 -0.02 7.74 -12.10
CA LEU A 42 -0.74 7.95 -10.85
C LEU A 42 0.27 8.26 -9.76
N ASP A 43 0.13 9.43 -9.14
CA ASP A 43 1.05 9.88 -8.09
C ASP A 43 0.68 9.24 -6.75
N PRO A 44 1.58 8.45 -6.11
CA PRO A 44 1.31 7.81 -4.84
C PRO A 44 1.07 8.81 -3.70
N ALA A 45 1.48 10.07 -3.82
CA ALA A 45 1.22 11.09 -2.80
C ALA A 45 -0.19 11.69 -2.87
N THR A 46 -0.87 11.59 -4.01
CA THR A 46 -2.15 12.33 -4.23
C THR A 46 -3.29 11.45 -4.76
N PHE A 47 -2.99 10.39 -5.51
CA PHE A 47 -4.01 9.53 -6.10
C PHE A 47 -4.60 8.53 -5.10
N ILE A 48 -5.92 8.55 -4.92
CA ILE A 48 -6.66 7.60 -4.08
C ILE A 48 -7.30 6.51 -4.98
N PRO A 49 -6.91 5.23 -4.82
CA PRO A 49 -7.53 4.13 -5.57
C PRO A 49 -9.04 4.03 -5.33
N ALA A 50 -9.81 3.70 -6.37
CA ALA A 50 -11.28 3.61 -6.28
C ALA A 50 -11.77 2.65 -5.18
N LYS A 51 -11.13 1.48 -5.05
CA LYS A 51 -11.44 0.52 -3.98
C LYS A 51 -11.15 1.05 -2.58
N ALA A 52 -10.21 1.98 -2.44
CA ALA A 52 -9.95 2.64 -1.15
C ALA A 52 -11.17 3.46 -0.69
N GLN A 53 -11.91 4.08 -1.61
CA GLN A 53 -13.15 4.78 -1.26
C GLN A 53 -14.22 3.83 -0.70
N THR A 54 -14.20 2.55 -1.12
CA THR A 54 -15.11 1.51 -0.62
C THR A 54 -14.68 0.98 0.74
N TYR A 55 -13.39 0.69 0.92
CA TYR A 55 -12.90 -0.05 2.10
C TYR A 55 -12.29 0.81 3.20
N ALA A 56 -11.84 2.04 2.91
CA ALA A 56 -11.34 2.95 3.95
C ALA A 56 -12.41 3.29 5.01
N PRO A 57 -13.72 3.46 4.69
CA PRO A 57 -14.75 3.60 5.72
C PRO A 57 -14.86 2.40 6.65
N VAL A 58 -14.66 1.18 6.13
CA VAL A 58 -14.63 -0.05 6.93
C VAL A 58 -13.39 -0.07 7.82
N LEU A 59 -12.22 0.25 7.27
CA LEU A 59 -10.97 0.38 8.05
C LEU A 59 -11.11 1.42 9.16
N ARG A 60 -11.74 2.56 8.88
CA ARG A 60 -12.02 3.60 9.88
C ARG A 60 -12.94 3.10 10.98
N ALA A 61 -13.98 2.33 10.65
CA ALA A 61 -14.86 1.75 11.65
C ALA A 61 -14.10 0.78 12.57
N GLU A 62 -13.30 -0.11 11.99
CA GLU A 62 -12.43 -1.04 12.73
C GLU A 62 -11.38 -0.28 13.58
N GLN A 63 -10.76 0.77 13.04
CA GLN A 63 -9.84 1.64 13.78
C GLN A 63 -10.54 2.32 14.95
N ARG A 64 -11.71 2.93 14.75
CA ARG A 64 -12.44 3.61 15.84
C ARG A 64 -12.88 2.62 16.93
N GLN A 65 -13.23 1.40 16.55
CA GLN A 65 -13.64 0.36 17.50
C GLN A 65 -12.46 -0.20 18.31
N PHE A 66 -11.34 -0.50 17.65
CA PHE A 66 -10.25 -1.24 18.26
C PHE A 66 -9.04 -0.37 18.61
N TRP A 67 -8.89 0.82 18.08
CA TRP A 67 -7.80 1.73 18.40
C TRP A 67 -8.24 3.21 18.31
N PRO A 68 -9.21 3.64 19.14
CA PRO A 68 -9.85 4.96 19.01
C PRO A 68 -8.88 6.14 19.15
N ASP A 69 -7.82 5.99 19.93
CA ASP A 69 -6.78 6.99 20.21
C ASP A 69 -5.56 6.89 19.26
N HIS A 70 -5.74 6.30 18.07
CA HIS A 70 -4.67 6.18 17.08
C HIS A 70 -4.08 7.56 16.70
N PRO A 71 -2.75 7.78 16.80
CA PRO A 71 -2.15 9.11 16.64
C PRO A 71 -2.13 9.66 15.21
N ALA A 72 -2.22 8.80 14.20
CA ALA A 72 -2.43 9.20 12.79
C ALA A 72 -3.24 8.14 12.00
N PRO A 73 -4.59 8.11 12.08
CA PRO A 73 -5.41 7.04 11.50
C PRO A 73 -5.19 6.80 10.00
N SER A 74 -4.82 7.85 9.25
CA SER A 74 -4.46 7.76 7.84
C SER A 74 -3.24 6.87 7.56
N ALA A 75 -2.38 6.60 8.55
CA ALA A 75 -1.25 5.67 8.44
C ALA A 75 -1.70 4.23 8.14
N LEU A 76 -2.82 3.78 8.70
CA LEU A 76 -3.37 2.45 8.44
C LEU A 76 -3.81 2.30 6.98
N ALA A 77 -4.35 3.37 6.37
CA ALA A 77 -4.73 3.36 4.96
C ALA A 77 -3.50 3.38 4.04
N GLY A 78 -2.45 4.13 4.42
CA GLY A 78 -1.15 4.06 3.76
C GLY A 78 -0.54 2.65 3.80
N LEU A 79 -0.67 1.97 4.93
CA LEU A 79 -0.26 0.57 5.11
C LEU A 79 -1.04 -0.39 4.20
N VAL A 80 -2.38 -0.30 4.16
CA VAL A 80 -3.20 -1.13 3.24
C VAL A 80 -2.76 -0.94 1.78
N GLU A 81 -2.50 0.30 1.37
CA GLU A 81 -2.02 0.58 0.02
C GLU A 81 -0.64 -0.05 -0.21
N GLN A 82 0.29 0.11 0.72
CA GLN A 82 1.64 -0.44 0.61
C GLN A 82 1.64 -1.97 0.50
N GLU A 83 0.74 -2.65 1.22
CA GLU A 83 0.63 -4.11 1.22
C GLU A 83 -0.08 -4.66 -0.02
N SER A 84 -1.15 -4.01 -0.49
CA SER A 84 -2.02 -4.59 -1.53
C SER A 84 -1.76 -4.08 -2.96
N CYS A 85 -1.08 -2.94 -3.11
CA CYS A 85 -0.94 -2.26 -4.40
C CYS A 85 0.44 -2.48 -5.03
N VAL A 86 0.53 -3.44 -5.96
CA VAL A 86 1.71 -3.57 -6.85
C VAL A 86 1.84 -2.33 -7.74
N ALA A 87 0.71 -1.78 -8.17
CA ALA A 87 0.57 -0.46 -8.79
C ALA A 87 -0.77 0.17 -8.39
N LEU A 88 -0.85 1.50 -8.38
CA LEU A 88 -2.05 2.22 -7.91
C LEU A 88 -3.30 1.95 -8.75
N GLY A 89 -3.14 1.68 -10.05
CA GLY A 89 -4.22 1.31 -10.96
C GLY A 89 -4.46 -0.20 -11.07
N SER A 90 -3.70 -1.02 -10.32
CA SER A 90 -3.81 -2.47 -10.43
C SER A 90 -5.12 -2.99 -9.81
N PRO A 91 -5.71 -4.06 -10.36
CA PRO A 91 -6.91 -4.67 -9.78
C PRO A 91 -6.73 -5.18 -8.35
N SER A 92 -5.50 -5.48 -7.93
CA SER A 92 -5.19 -5.95 -6.57
C SER A 92 -5.17 -4.84 -5.53
N CYS A 93 -4.96 -3.59 -5.96
CA CYS A 93 -4.81 -2.45 -5.07
C CYS A 93 -6.10 -2.21 -4.26
N TRP A 94 -6.00 -2.21 -2.92
CA TRP A 94 -7.14 -2.15 -2.01
C TRP A 94 -8.18 -3.27 -2.21
N SER A 95 -7.77 -4.42 -2.76
CA SER A 95 -8.67 -5.54 -3.02
C SER A 95 -8.62 -6.57 -1.89
N PRO A 96 -9.78 -7.01 -1.35
CA PRO A 96 -9.83 -8.12 -0.40
C PRO A 96 -9.31 -9.43 -1.02
N THR A 97 -9.39 -9.53 -2.35
CA THR A 97 -8.91 -10.68 -3.14
C THR A 97 -7.45 -10.54 -3.59
N SER A 98 -6.71 -9.52 -3.13
CA SER A 98 -5.28 -9.41 -3.42
C SER A 98 -4.55 -10.66 -2.96
N ARG A 99 -3.71 -11.24 -3.82
CA ARG A 99 -3.08 -12.52 -3.56
C ARG A 99 -1.68 -12.59 -4.14
N LEU A 100 -0.69 -12.80 -3.28
CA LEU A 100 0.62 -13.29 -3.64
C LEU A 100 0.62 -14.80 -3.37
N LYS A 101 0.74 -15.65 -4.39
CA LYS A 101 0.79 -17.11 -4.21
C LYS A 101 1.99 -17.69 -4.94
N THR A 102 2.86 -18.36 -4.19
CA THR A 102 3.99 -19.13 -4.71
C THR A 102 4.03 -20.52 -4.06
N SER A 103 4.98 -21.36 -4.45
CA SER A 103 5.24 -22.62 -3.75
C SER A 103 5.74 -22.42 -2.31
N ARG A 104 6.30 -21.25 -1.99
CA ARG A 104 6.89 -20.94 -0.68
C ARG A 104 5.91 -20.25 0.26
N GLU A 105 4.96 -19.49 -0.27
CA GLU A 105 4.09 -18.64 0.55
C GLU A 105 2.78 -18.26 -0.13
N GLU A 106 1.85 -17.84 0.70
CA GLU A 106 0.61 -17.19 0.32
C GLU A 106 0.37 -15.95 1.19
N GLY A 107 0.44 -14.78 0.57
CA GLY A 107 -0.01 -13.50 1.12
C GLY A 107 -1.45 -13.22 0.66
N ALA A 108 -2.34 -12.95 1.61
CA ALA A 108 -3.77 -12.80 1.35
C ALA A 108 -4.31 -11.43 1.79
N GLY A 109 -5.08 -10.82 0.90
CA GLY A 109 -5.92 -9.67 1.16
C GLY A 109 -5.18 -8.34 1.30
N MET A 110 -5.91 -7.36 1.83
CA MET A 110 -5.48 -5.97 1.95
C MET A 110 -4.27 -5.77 2.88
N GLY A 111 -4.02 -6.70 3.80
CA GLY A 111 -2.87 -6.66 4.71
C GLY A 111 -1.80 -7.71 4.43
N GLN A 112 -1.89 -8.44 3.31
CA GLN A 112 -0.99 -9.53 2.91
C GLN A 112 -0.70 -10.54 4.04
N ILE A 113 -1.76 -11.02 4.69
CA ILE A 113 -1.69 -12.04 5.74
C ILE A 113 -1.07 -13.29 5.16
N THR A 114 0.02 -13.73 5.78
CA THR A 114 0.94 -14.68 5.19
C THR A 114 0.87 -16.05 5.87
N ARG A 115 0.82 -17.11 5.06
CA ARG A 115 1.28 -18.45 5.43
C ARG A 115 2.44 -18.87 4.54
N ALA A 116 3.45 -19.50 5.10
CA ALA A 116 4.61 -20.02 4.38
C ALA A 116 4.70 -21.54 4.52
N PHE A 117 5.22 -22.19 3.48
CA PHE A 117 5.26 -23.64 3.36
C PHE A 117 6.70 -24.15 3.36
N ARG A 118 6.90 -25.39 3.81
CA ARG A 118 8.11 -26.19 3.57
C ARG A 118 8.03 -26.84 2.18
N PRO A 119 9.15 -27.38 1.66
CA PRO A 119 9.15 -28.09 0.37
C PRO A 119 8.17 -29.28 0.30
N ASP A 120 7.86 -29.91 1.43
CA ASP A 120 6.88 -31.00 1.54
C ASP A 120 5.41 -30.53 1.57
N GLY A 121 5.17 -29.22 1.48
CA GLY A 121 3.84 -28.62 1.54
C GLY A 121 3.32 -28.36 2.96
N SER A 122 4.02 -28.81 4.01
CA SER A 122 3.62 -28.52 5.39
C SER A 122 3.76 -27.04 5.72
N VAL A 123 2.89 -26.54 6.60
CA VAL A 123 2.93 -25.14 7.04
C VAL A 123 4.15 -24.92 7.95
N ARG A 124 4.97 -23.92 7.59
CA ARG A 124 6.13 -23.47 8.36
C ARG A 124 5.80 -22.27 9.25
N PHE A 125 4.89 -21.41 8.79
CA PHE A 125 4.50 -20.17 9.43
C PHE A 125 3.07 -19.82 9.00
N ASP A 126 2.24 -19.32 9.90
CA ASP A 126 0.87 -18.90 9.63
C ASP A 126 0.47 -17.71 10.50
N SER A 127 0.57 -16.50 9.93
CA SER A 127 0.20 -15.27 10.62
C SER A 127 -1.30 -15.17 10.92
N LEU A 128 -2.17 -15.83 10.15
CA LEU A 128 -3.62 -15.84 10.44
C LEU A 128 -3.89 -16.62 11.72
N ALA A 129 -3.29 -17.82 11.84
CA ALA A 129 -3.40 -18.64 13.04
C ALA A 129 -2.82 -17.91 14.27
N ASP A 130 -1.64 -17.30 14.14
CA ASP A 130 -1.03 -16.50 15.20
C ASP A 130 -1.94 -15.34 15.62
N MET A 131 -2.49 -14.59 14.66
CA MET A 131 -3.38 -13.46 14.95
C MET A 131 -4.66 -13.90 15.65
N ARG A 132 -5.27 -15.01 15.25
CA ARG A 132 -6.47 -15.56 15.93
C ARG A 132 -6.20 -16.01 17.35
N SER A 133 -5.01 -16.57 17.61
CA SER A 133 -4.62 -16.96 18.96
C SER A 133 -4.46 -15.77 19.89
N ARG A 134 -4.07 -14.60 19.35
CA ARG A 134 -3.81 -13.37 20.10
C ARG A 134 -5.04 -12.49 20.26
N TYR A 135 -5.94 -12.49 19.27
CA TYR A 135 -7.07 -11.58 19.22
C TYR A 135 -8.39 -12.35 19.04
N SER A 136 -9.19 -12.34 20.11
CA SER A 136 -10.52 -12.97 20.15
C SER A 136 -11.46 -12.46 19.06
N GLU A 137 -11.25 -11.23 18.62
CA GLU A 137 -12.05 -10.50 17.63
C GLU A 137 -11.86 -11.05 16.21
N LEU A 138 -10.90 -11.95 16.01
CA LEU A 138 -10.60 -12.63 14.76
C LEU A 138 -11.01 -14.11 14.76
N GLN A 139 -11.67 -14.63 15.80
CA GLN A 139 -11.97 -16.07 15.93
C GLN A 139 -12.75 -16.67 14.75
N GLY A 140 -13.61 -15.89 14.09
CA GLY A 140 -14.36 -16.30 12.89
C GLY A 140 -13.58 -16.23 11.58
N TRP A 141 -12.31 -15.81 11.60
CA TRP A 141 -11.47 -15.72 10.41
C TRP A 141 -10.76 -17.04 10.15
N SER A 142 -10.53 -17.38 8.89
CA SER A 142 -9.87 -18.62 8.50
C SER A 142 -9.35 -18.51 7.08
N TRP A 143 -8.47 -19.43 6.69
CA TRP A 143 -8.06 -19.55 5.28
C TRP A 143 -9.21 -19.91 4.33
N ALA A 144 -10.34 -20.43 4.84
CA ALA A 144 -11.51 -20.76 4.04
C ALA A 144 -12.39 -19.54 3.71
N ASN A 145 -12.23 -18.43 4.45
CA ASN A 145 -13.00 -17.19 4.24
C ASN A 145 -12.10 -15.94 4.19
N VAL A 146 -10.79 -16.13 3.96
CA VAL A 146 -9.80 -15.05 4.08
C VAL A 146 -10.04 -13.96 3.06
N TYR A 147 -10.54 -14.28 1.86
CA TYR A 147 -10.77 -13.33 0.76
C TYR A 147 -12.18 -12.72 0.78
N GLU A 148 -13.10 -13.35 1.52
CA GLU A 148 -14.53 -13.02 1.61
C GLU A 148 -14.85 -12.12 2.82
N ARG A 149 -13.90 -11.95 3.74
CA ARG A 149 -14.05 -11.18 4.98
C ARG A 149 -13.17 -9.94 5.00
N PRO A 150 -13.47 -8.90 4.19
CA PRO A 150 -12.72 -7.65 4.18
C PRO A 150 -12.73 -6.95 5.53
N ASP A 151 -13.80 -7.10 6.31
CA ASP A 151 -13.90 -6.59 7.68
C ASP A 151 -12.83 -7.22 8.58
N LEU A 152 -12.67 -8.54 8.56
CA LEU A 152 -11.67 -9.24 9.38
C LEU A 152 -10.24 -9.00 8.88
N GLN A 153 -10.02 -8.82 7.57
CA GLN A 153 -8.72 -8.41 7.04
C GLN A 153 -8.30 -7.05 7.61
N LEU A 154 -9.18 -6.04 7.53
CA LEU A 154 -8.89 -4.69 8.01
C LEU A 154 -8.79 -4.64 9.53
N ARG A 155 -9.63 -5.40 10.24
CA ARG A 155 -9.51 -5.60 11.69
C ARG A 155 -8.14 -6.13 12.08
N ALA A 156 -7.63 -7.13 11.36
CA ALA A 156 -6.31 -7.70 11.64
C ALA A 156 -5.19 -6.68 11.46
N ILE A 157 -5.26 -5.83 10.43
CA ILE A 157 -4.31 -4.72 10.22
C ILE A 157 -4.33 -3.76 11.42
N VAL A 158 -5.52 -3.37 11.87
CA VAL A 158 -5.69 -2.47 13.03
C VAL A 158 -5.10 -3.10 14.29
N LEU A 159 -5.47 -4.34 14.60
CA LEU A 159 -5.05 -5.04 15.82
C LEU A 159 -3.55 -5.31 15.84
N MET A 160 -2.99 -5.77 14.72
CA MET A 160 -1.54 -6.01 14.60
C MET A 160 -0.74 -4.72 14.74
N SER A 161 -1.16 -3.66 14.04
CA SER A 161 -0.52 -2.35 14.11
C SER A 161 -0.61 -1.76 15.51
N ARG A 162 -1.77 -1.89 16.18
CA ARG A 162 -1.98 -1.45 17.57
C ARG A 162 -1.04 -2.18 18.52
N GLY A 163 -0.95 -3.51 18.42
CA GLY A 163 -0.06 -4.30 19.27
C GLY A 163 1.41 -3.89 19.10
N ASN A 164 1.86 -3.77 17.85
CA ASN A 164 3.22 -3.31 17.53
C ASN A 164 3.48 -1.90 18.09
N TYR A 165 2.52 -0.98 17.92
CA TYR A 165 2.62 0.37 18.43
C TYR A 165 2.70 0.40 19.95
N GLN A 166 1.82 -0.31 20.66
CA GLN A 166 1.83 -0.36 22.11
C GLN A 166 3.14 -0.92 22.67
N ASP A 167 3.70 -1.95 22.04
CA ASP A 167 5.00 -2.51 22.41
C ASP A 167 6.13 -1.51 22.25
N ILE A 168 6.16 -0.76 21.14
CA ILE A 168 7.17 0.26 20.91
C ILE A 168 6.96 1.47 21.80
N HIS A 169 5.73 1.95 21.97
CA HIS A 169 5.44 3.22 22.63
C HIS A 169 5.82 3.22 24.12
N ARG A 170 5.88 2.04 24.74
CA ARG A 170 6.47 1.86 26.08
C ARG A 170 7.94 2.34 26.12
N LEU A 171 8.67 2.14 25.03
CA LEU A 171 10.09 2.45 24.88
C LEU A 171 10.36 3.79 24.17
N VAL A 172 9.52 4.13 23.18
CA VAL A 172 9.63 5.33 22.33
C VAL A 172 8.48 6.29 22.62
N LYS A 173 8.81 7.43 23.23
CA LYS A 173 7.82 8.36 23.78
C LYS A 173 7.14 9.22 22.72
N ASP A 174 7.82 9.55 21.63
CA ASP A 174 7.19 10.27 20.53
C ASP A 174 6.21 9.35 19.78
N PRO A 175 4.91 9.66 19.72
CA PRO A 175 3.91 8.80 19.08
C PRO A 175 4.17 8.59 17.59
N GLN A 176 4.67 9.60 16.87
CA GLN A 176 4.91 9.49 15.43
C GLN A 176 6.12 8.61 15.13
N ALA A 177 7.21 8.73 15.90
CA ALA A 177 8.33 7.80 15.84
C ALA A 177 7.87 6.37 16.17
N ALA A 178 7.05 6.20 17.22
CA ALA A 178 6.53 4.88 17.60
C ALA A 178 5.69 4.23 16.48
N LEU A 179 4.92 5.01 15.71
CA LEU A 179 4.22 4.51 14.51
C LEU A 179 5.19 4.02 13.44
N ALA A 180 6.27 4.76 13.14
CA ALA A 180 7.25 4.34 12.14
C ALA A 180 7.96 3.03 12.52
N PHE A 181 8.32 2.87 13.80
CA PHE A 181 8.84 1.60 14.32
C PHE A 181 7.79 0.46 14.28
N ALA A 182 6.53 0.77 14.57
CA ALA A 182 5.45 -0.21 14.54
C ALA A 182 5.17 -0.72 13.12
N ASP A 183 5.25 0.16 12.12
CA ASP A 183 5.17 -0.20 10.70
C ASP A 183 6.36 -1.07 10.28
N ALA A 184 7.58 -0.73 10.72
CA ALA A 184 8.75 -1.58 10.51
C ALA A 184 8.55 -2.99 11.11
N ALA A 185 7.90 -3.08 12.27
CA ALA A 185 7.56 -4.33 12.93
C ALA A 185 6.42 -5.08 12.22
N TYR A 186 5.47 -4.37 11.60
CA TYR A 186 4.42 -4.98 10.78
C TYR A 186 5.04 -5.75 9.61
N ASN A 187 5.91 -5.07 8.86
CA ASN A 187 6.57 -5.65 7.69
C ASN A 187 7.64 -6.71 8.04
N GLY A 188 8.44 -6.46 9.08
CA GLY A 188 9.67 -7.21 9.34
C GLY A 188 9.77 -7.90 10.70
N GLY A 189 8.75 -7.80 11.54
CA GLY A 189 8.70 -8.36 12.89
C GLY A 189 9.41 -7.51 13.96
N MET A 190 8.83 -7.50 15.17
CA MET A 190 9.29 -6.73 16.33
C MET A 190 10.74 -7.05 16.74
N GLY A 191 11.14 -8.33 16.69
CA GLY A 191 12.48 -8.75 17.10
C GLY A 191 13.59 -8.05 16.29
N GLY A 192 13.37 -7.87 14.98
CA GLY A 192 14.30 -7.13 14.13
C GLY A 192 14.35 -5.65 14.47
N VAL A 193 13.19 -5.02 14.73
CA VAL A 193 13.14 -3.60 15.14
C VAL A 193 13.91 -3.37 16.43
N GLN A 194 13.77 -4.25 17.42
CA GLN A 194 14.52 -4.12 18.68
C GLN A 194 16.03 -4.32 18.48
N ALA A 195 16.43 -5.21 17.57
CA ALA A 195 17.84 -5.39 17.21
C ALA A 195 18.42 -4.13 16.54
N ASP A 196 17.68 -3.55 15.59
CA ASP A 196 18.04 -2.30 14.90
C ASP A 196 18.17 -1.13 15.89
N ARG A 197 17.22 -0.99 16.83
CA ARG A 197 17.26 0.03 17.89
C ARG A 197 18.47 -0.13 18.80
N ARG A 198 18.78 -1.35 19.27
CA ARG A 198 19.96 -1.60 20.10
C ARG A 198 21.25 -1.28 19.34
N ALA A 199 21.35 -1.71 18.08
CA ALA A 199 22.50 -1.41 17.25
C ALA A 199 22.67 0.10 17.02
N CYS A 200 21.58 0.84 16.83
CA CYS A 200 21.60 2.30 16.75
C CYS A 200 22.11 2.92 18.07
N GLY A 201 21.61 2.47 19.23
CA GLY A 201 22.06 2.98 20.53
C GLY A 201 23.55 2.76 20.84
N LEU A 202 24.21 1.84 20.14
CA LEU A 202 25.66 1.61 20.23
C LEU A 202 26.47 2.47 19.23
N LYS A 203 25.81 3.07 18.24
CA LYS A 203 26.44 3.86 17.18
C LYS A 203 26.50 5.33 17.58
N HIS A 204 27.69 5.92 17.48
CA HIS A 204 27.87 7.36 17.73
C HIS A 204 26.92 8.20 16.86
N GLY A 205 26.20 9.12 17.49
CA GLY A 205 25.29 10.05 16.82
C GLY A 205 23.95 9.46 16.36
N CYS A 206 23.59 8.24 16.79
CA CYS A 206 22.29 7.64 16.48
C CYS A 206 21.37 7.64 17.71
N ASP A 207 20.17 8.18 17.55
CA ASP A 207 19.14 8.21 18.59
C ASP A 207 18.18 7.02 18.45
N PRO A 208 18.19 6.03 19.36
CA PRO A 208 17.32 4.85 19.30
C PRO A 208 15.84 5.17 19.61
N GLN A 209 15.52 6.43 19.92
CA GLN A 209 14.16 6.95 20.07
C GLN A 209 13.59 7.50 18.77
N ARG A 210 14.39 7.63 17.71
CA ARG A 210 13.98 8.21 16.43
C ARG A 210 14.13 7.19 15.31
N TRP A 211 13.14 7.11 14.44
CA TRP A 211 13.24 6.29 13.23
C TRP A 211 14.04 7.02 12.14
N PHE A 212 13.46 8.10 11.61
CA PHE A 212 14.02 8.86 10.50
C PHE A 212 15.33 9.56 10.89
N GLY A 213 16.32 9.47 9.99
CA GLY A 213 17.68 9.94 10.19
C GLY A 213 18.48 9.18 11.25
N ASN A 214 17.93 8.12 11.85
CA ASN A 214 18.53 7.43 12.99
C ASN A 214 18.45 5.90 12.81
N VAL A 215 17.47 5.22 13.44
CA VAL A 215 17.40 3.76 13.39
C VAL A 215 17.21 3.23 11.97
N GLU A 216 16.58 3.97 11.06
CA GLU A 216 16.43 3.53 9.67
C GLU A 216 17.79 3.28 8.97
N ALA A 217 18.83 4.02 9.35
CA ALA A 217 20.18 3.89 8.82
C ALA A 217 20.98 2.72 9.45
N THR A 218 20.39 2.01 10.41
CA THR A 218 20.99 0.87 11.09
C THR A 218 20.12 -0.35 10.90
N CYS A 219 20.62 -1.37 10.19
CA CYS A 219 19.81 -2.51 9.81
C CYS A 219 20.57 -3.83 10.01
N THR A 220 20.01 -4.69 10.86
CA THR A 220 20.55 -6.00 11.21
C THR A 220 19.87 -7.13 10.43
N LYS A 221 18.89 -6.82 9.57
CA LYS A 221 18.26 -7.79 8.66
C LYS A 221 19.24 -8.20 7.57
N SER A 222 18.95 -9.34 6.93
CA SER A 222 19.74 -9.81 5.79
C SER A 222 19.80 -8.75 4.67
N ARG A 223 21.01 -8.52 4.17
CA ARG A 223 21.29 -7.71 2.98
C ARG A 223 21.35 -8.53 1.69
N ALA A 224 21.12 -9.85 1.77
CA ALA A 224 21.02 -10.68 0.59
C ALA A 224 19.74 -10.34 -0.21
N ALA A 225 19.83 -10.38 -1.53
CA ALA A 225 18.70 -10.15 -2.41
C ALA A 225 17.59 -11.20 -2.16
N LEU A 226 16.36 -10.72 -2.02
CA LEU A 226 15.18 -11.55 -1.75
C LEU A 226 14.15 -11.45 -2.87
N TYR A 227 13.82 -10.22 -3.29
CA TYR A 227 12.92 -9.95 -4.42
C TYR A 227 13.61 -9.02 -5.42
N GLY A 228 13.96 -9.57 -6.59
CA GLY A 228 14.80 -8.86 -7.55
C GLY A 228 16.14 -8.50 -6.93
N LYS A 229 16.45 -7.20 -6.87
CA LYS A 229 17.69 -6.70 -6.26
C LYS A 229 17.53 -6.23 -4.81
N ARG A 230 16.30 -6.27 -4.26
CA ARG A 230 15.99 -5.73 -2.94
C ARG A 230 16.21 -6.79 -1.86
N SER A 231 16.89 -6.39 -0.78
CA SER A 231 17.08 -7.22 0.40
C SER A 231 15.94 -7.05 1.41
N ALA A 232 15.89 -7.91 2.44
CA ALA A 232 14.96 -7.75 3.55
C ALA A 232 15.15 -6.42 4.29
N CYS A 233 16.37 -5.89 4.27
CA CYS A 233 16.66 -4.57 4.80
C CYS A 233 16.01 -3.45 3.96
N ASP A 234 16.28 -3.45 2.65
CA ASP A 234 15.79 -2.41 1.74
C ASP A 234 14.25 -2.36 1.76
N ILE A 235 13.62 -3.54 1.71
CA ILE A 235 12.16 -3.68 1.75
C ILE A 235 11.59 -3.04 3.00
N ASN A 236 12.18 -3.32 4.16
CA ASN A 236 11.66 -2.82 5.42
C ASN A 236 11.82 -1.30 5.57
N ARG A 237 12.94 -0.73 5.12
CA ARG A 237 13.16 0.73 5.18
C ARG A 237 12.27 1.48 4.21
N GLU A 238 12.15 0.97 3.00
CA GLU A 238 11.27 1.54 1.99
C GLU A 238 9.80 1.44 2.41
N HIS A 239 9.41 0.34 3.06
CA HIS A 239 8.05 0.17 3.59
C HIS A 239 7.65 1.33 4.51
N VAL A 240 8.47 1.62 5.52
CA VAL A 240 8.22 2.70 6.49
C VAL A 240 8.22 4.07 5.84
N HIS A 241 9.17 4.33 4.94
CA HIS A 241 9.20 5.57 4.18
C HIS A 241 7.91 5.76 3.37
N ASN A 242 7.51 4.73 2.62
CA ASN A 242 6.34 4.80 1.76
C ASN A 242 5.06 4.99 2.56
N VAL A 243 4.86 4.22 3.63
CA VAL A 243 3.67 4.36 4.47
C VAL A 243 3.65 5.74 5.10
N MET A 244 4.68 6.11 5.86
CA MET A 244 4.63 7.29 6.72
C MET A 244 4.75 8.61 5.95
N LEU A 245 5.53 8.66 4.86
CA LEU A 245 5.88 9.92 4.19
C LEU A 245 5.26 10.09 2.81
N VAL A 246 4.91 8.99 2.12
CA VAL A 246 4.40 9.06 0.75
C VAL A 246 2.89 8.85 0.69
N ARG A 247 2.41 7.73 1.25
CA ARG A 247 1.06 7.22 0.95
C ARG A 247 -0.02 7.72 1.92
N SER A 248 0.33 8.01 3.17
CA SER A 248 -0.69 8.23 4.21
C SER A 248 -1.46 9.53 4.09
N ALA A 249 -0.79 10.65 3.74
CA ALA A 249 -1.37 11.98 3.86
C ALA A 249 -2.67 12.17 3.04
N LYS A 250 -2.76 11.57 1.85
CA LYS A 250 -3.96 11.65 1.00
C LYS A 250 -5.20 10.96 1.59
N TYR A 251 -5.03 10.08 2.58
CA TYR A 251 -6.13 9.35 3.19
C TYR A 251 -6.81 10.07 4.36
N ARG A 252 -6.28 11.22 4.81
CA ARG A 252 -6.89 11.99 5.90
C ARG A 252 -8.40 12.26 5.70
N PRO A 253 -8.89 12.68 4.51
CA PRO A 253 -10.32 12.90 4.31
C PRO A 253 -11.18 11.64 4.49
N LEU A 254 -10.63 10.43 4.29
CA LEU A 254 -11.37 9.18 4.45
C LEU A 254 -11.25 8.60 5.86
N MET A 255 -10.13 8.82 6.53
CA MET A 255 -9.80 8.20 7.82
C MET A 255 -10.06 9.10 9.02
N GLU A 256 -9.92 10.42 8.85
CA GLU A 256 -9.93 11.41 9.94
C GLU A 256 -11.14 12.35 9.87
N ALA A 257 -11.94 12.28 8.80
CA ALA A 257 -13.19 13.04 8.73
C ALA A 257 -14.09 12.67 9.93
N THR A 258 -14.50 13.69 10.66
CA THR A 258 -15.37 13.65 11.84
C THR A 258 -16.72 13.03 11.51
#